data_AF-A0A4P8XKQ7-F1
#
_entry.id   AF-A0A4P8XKQ7-F1
#
_cell.length_a   1.000
_cell.length_b   1.000
_cell.length_c   1.000
_cell.angle_alpha   90.00
_cell.angle_beta   90.00
_cell.angle_gamma   90.00
#
_symmetry.space_group_name_H-M   'P 1'
#
loop_
_entity.id
_entity.type
_entity.pdbx_description
1 polymer ?
#
loop_
_entity_poly.entity_id
_entity_poly.type
_entity_poly.pdbx_seq_one_letter_code
_entity_poly.pdbx_strand_id
1 'polypeptide(L)' 'MPDKTKHYHVTNAFVDAVTGETVQVGTIFEADEERAERLKAADVIGKEATKAEMDAAKKEADQAPDGGKDAGDSQ' A
#
# COMPACT_ATOMS: atom_id res chain seq x y z
N MET A 1 13.65 -20.19 -0.14
CA MET A 1 14.61 -19.29 0.56
C MET A 1 13.73 -18.28 1.28
N PRO A 2 13.96 -17.87 2.54
CA PRO A 2 13.09 -16.88 3.15
C PRO A 2 13.27 -15.58 2.37
N ASP A 3 12.28 -15.28 1.53
CA ASP A 3 12.28 -14.12 0.65
C ASP A 3 12.34 -12.88 1.55
N LYS A 4 13.43 -12.10 1.42
CA LYS A 4 13.64 -10.89 2.21
C LYS A 4 12.74 -9.81 1.63
N THR A 5 11.49 -9.77 2.08
CA THR A 5 10.59 -8.67 1.80
C THR A 5 11.11 -7.38 2.43
N LYS A 6 10.92 -6.27 1.72
CA LYS A 6 11.22 -4.92 2.17
C LYS A 6 9.96 -4.08 2.02
N HIS A 7 9.89 -3.03 2.82
CA HIS A 7 8.75 -2.13 2.85
C HIS A 7 9.11 -0.85 2.09
N TYR A 8 8.24 -0.39 1.20
CA TYR A 8 8.48 0.76 0.35
C TYR A 8 7.32 1.73 0.40
N HIS A 9 7.61 3.02 0.27
CA HIS A 9 6.58 4.05 0.11
C HIS A 9 5.97 3.98 -1.28
N VAL A 10 4.65 3.92 -1.34
CA VAL A 10 3.91 3.94 -2.60
C VAL A 10 3.78 5.38 -3.08
N THR A 11 4.36 5.67 -4.23
CA THR A 11 4.38 7.02 -4.82
C THR A 11 3.25 7.24 -5.81
N ASN A 12 2.76 6.16 -6.44
CA ASN A 12 1.59 6.19 -7.32
C ASN A 12 0.69 5.00 -7.02
N ALA A 13 -0.62 5.20 -7.10
CA ALA A 13 -1.57 4.11 -6.92
C ALA A 13 -1.43 3.06 -8.02
N PHE A 14 -1.42 1.78 -7.66
CA PHE A 14 -1.30 0.67 -8.60
C PHE A 14 -2.14 -0.52 -8.15
N VAL A 15 -2.48 -1.39 -9.10
CA VAL A 15 -3.16 -2.65 -8.78
C VAL A 15 -2.12 -3.72 -8.53
N ASP A 16 -2.15 -4.32 -7.35
CA ASP A 16 -1.28 -5.44 -7.06
C ASP A 16 -1.73 -6.68 -7.84
N ALA A 17 -0.81 -7.28 -8.59
CA ALA A 17 -1.12 -8.45 -9.42
C ALA A 17 -1.32 -9.73 -8.59
N VAL A 18 -0.88 -9.76 -7.33
CA VAL A 18 -0.99 -10.94 -6.46
C VAL A 18 -2.34 -10.94 -5.75
N THR A 19 -2.73 -9.85 -5.11
CA THR A 19 -4.00 -9.76 -4.37
C THR A 19 -5.16 -9.23 -5.23
N GLY A 20 -4.86 -8.54 -6.33
CA GLY A 20 -5.86 -7.83 -7.14
C GLY A 20 -6.34 -6.52 -6.51
N GLU A 21 -5.73 -6.09 -5.39
CA GLU A 21 -6.14 -4.89 -4.67
C GLU A 21 -5.45 -3.63 -5.21
N THR A 22 -6.15 -2.50 -5.12
CA THR A 22 -5.56 -1.21 -5.46
C THR A 22 -4.80 -0.67 -4.25
N VAL A 23 -3.47 -0.61 -4.39
CA VAL A 23 -2.58 -0.02 -3.42
C VAL A 23 -2.56 1.50 -3.63
N GLN A 24 -2.89 2.27 -2.60
CA GLN A 24 -3.00 3.72 -2.69
C GLN A 24 -1.65 4.42 -2.47
N VAL A 25 -1.49 5.59 -3.08
CA VAL A 25 -0.36 6.49 -2.82
C VAL A 25 -0.28 6.86 -1.34
N GLY A 26 0.92 6.95 -0.79
CA GLY A 26 1.17 7.27 0.62
C GLY A 26 1.08 6.07 1.56
N THR A 27 0.66 4.90 1.07
CA THR A 27 0.72 3.66 1.85
C THR A 27 2.12 3.06 1.82
N ILE A 28 2.39 2.13 2.75
CA ILE A 28 3.60 1.33 2.76
C ILE A 28 3.27 -0.05 2.21
N PHE A 29 4.03 -0.47 1.21
CA PHE A 29 3.85 -1.73 0.53
C PHE A 29 5.02 -2.67 0.78
N GLU A 30 4.70 -3.91 1.15
CA GLU A 30 5.69 -4.97 1.32
C GLU A 30 5.92 -5.69 -0.02
N ALA A 31 7.18 -5.75 -0.45
CA ALA A 31 7.58 -6.45 -1.66
C ALA A 31 8.98 -7.08 -1.54
N ASP A 32 9.13 -8.24 -2.18
CA ASP A 32 10.43 -8.87 -2.42
C ASP A 32 11.29 -8.06 -3.38
N GLU A 33 12.59 -8.38 -3.44
CA GLU A 33 13.56 -7.64 -4.25
C GLU A 33 13.16 -7.60 -5.74
N GLU A 34 12.81 -8.73 -6.35
CA GLU A 34 12.41 -8.79 -7.76
C GLU A 34 11.14 -7.97 -8.05
N ARG A 35 10.14 -8.04 -7.15
CA ARG A 35 8.88 -7.29 -7.28
C ARG A 35 9.13 -5.81 -7.08
N ALA A 36 9.98 -5.44 -6.12
CA ALA A 36 10.37 -4.07 -5.88
C ALA A 36 11.12 -3.46 -7.07
N GLU A 37 11.97 -4.21 -7.77
CA GLU A 37 12.63 -3.72 -8.98
C GLU A 37 11.63 -3.39 -10.09
N ARG A 38 10.65 -4.27 -10.32
CA ARG A 38 9.58 -4.02 -11.31
C ARG A 38 8.73 -2.81 -10.95
N LEU A 39 8.35 -2.69 -9.69
CA LEU A 39 7.53 -1.57 -9.19
C LEU A 39 8.31 -0.24 -9.20
N LYS A 40 9.62 -0.25 -8.91
CA LYS A 40 10.50 0.92 -9.05
C LYS A 40 10.65 1.31 -10.52
N ALA A 41 10.80 0.35 -11.43
CA ALA A 41 10.86 0.61 -12.86
C ALA A 41 9.56 1.22 -13.42
N ALA A 42 8.42 0.89 -12.79
CA ALA A 42 7.12 1.47 -13.09
C ALA A 42 6.83 2.80 -12.36
N ASP A 43 7.76 3.31 -11.54
CA ASP A 43 7.63 4.54 -10.75
C ASP A 43 6.42 4.54 -9.79
N VAL A 44 6.00 3.36 -9.31
CA VAL A 44 4.86 3.22 -8.38
C VAL A 44 5.28 3.10 -6.92
N ILE A 45 6.53 2.73 -6.66
CA ILE A 45 7.13 2.75 -5.33
C ILE A 45 8.42 3.57 -5.32
N GLY A 46 8.69 4.21 -4.18
CA GLY A 46 9.85 5.05 -3.95
C GLY A 46 10.90 4.37 -3.06
N LYS A 47 11.31 5.11 -2.01
CA LYS A 47 12.36 4.70 -1.08
C LYS A 47 11.85 3.63 -0.12
N GLU A 48 12.78 2.84 0.41
CA GLU A 48 12.51 1.90 1.50
C GLU A 48 11.99 2.68 2.72
N ALA A 49 10.86 2.23 3.27
CA ALA A 49 10.25 2.83 4.43
C ALA A 49 11.06 2.49 5.69
N THR A 50 11.23 3.47 6.56
CA THR A 50 11.86 3.24 7.87
C THR A 50 10.89 2.60 8.85
N LYS A 51 11.42 1.97 9.89
CA LYS A 51 10.60 1.36 10.96
C LYS A 51 9.64 2.36 11.62
N ALA A 52 10.03 3.63 11.72
CA ALA A 52 9.18 4.69 12.27
C ALA A 52 7.98 5.00 11.38
N GLU A 53 8.17 4.98 10.06
CA GLU A 53 7.10 5.22 9.08
C GLU A 53 6.14 4.04 9.01
N MET A 54 6.64 2.80 9.15
CA MET A 54 5.79 1.61 9.26
C MET A 54 4.85 1.68 10.48
N ASP A 55 5.35 2.17 11.61
CA ASP A 55 4.55 2.33 12.83
C ASP A 55 3.47 3.40 12.66
N ALA A 56 3.81 4.51 11.99
CA ALA A 56 2.86 5.57 11.65
C ALA A 56 1.74 5.09 10.71
N ALA A 57 2.10 4.42 9.61
CA ALA A 57 1.12 3.92 8.64
C ALA A 57 0.15 2.90 9.24
N LYS A 58 0.63 2.04 10.15
CA LYS A 58 -0.22 1.07 10.86
C LYS A 58 -1.26 1.76 11.75
N LYS A 59 -0.93 2.93 12.28
CA LYS A 59 -1.82 3.73 13.14
C LYS A 59 -2.90 4.48 12.35
N GLU A 60 -2.65 4.76 11.08
CA GLU A 60 -3.62 5.39 10.17
C GLU A 60 -4.56 4.36 9.53
N ALA A 61 -4.09 3.14 9.25
CA ALA A 61 -4.95 2.05 8.73
C ALA A 61 -6.07 1.64 9.70
N ASP A 62 -5.88 1.80 11.01
CA ASP A 62 -6.90 1.56 12.05
C ASP A 62 -7.93 2.71 12.15
N GLN A 63 -7.67 3.83 11.46
CA GLN A 63 -8.52 5.02 11.42
C GLN A 63 -9.16 5.25 10.04
N ALA A 64 -9.39 4.20 9.26
CA ALA A 64 -10.39 4.30 8.20
C ALA A 64 -11.77 4.37 8.87
N PRO A 65 -12.47 5.53 8.92
CA PRO A 65 -13.89 5.48 9.12
C PRO A 65 -14.46 4.69 7.94
N ASP A 66 -15.23 3.67 8.24
CA ASP A 66 -16.21 3.07 7.36
C ASP A 66 -17.17 4.19 6.92
N GLY A 67 -16.71 4.96 5.93
CA GLY A 67 -17.34 6.15 5.40
C GLY A 67 -18.15 5.80 4.16
N GLY A 68 -18.87 4.69 4.20
CA GLY A 68 -19.89 4.33 3.21
C GLY A 68 -21.27 4.73 3.69
N LYS A 69 -21.50 6.03 3.92
CA LYS A 69 -22.85 6.57 4.14
C LYS A 69 -23.53 6.83 2.78
N ASP A 70 -24.75 6.32 2.68
CA ASP A 70 -25.87 6.80 1.86
C ASP A 70 -26.05 6.25 0.43
N ALA A 71 -27.05 5.37 0.27
CA ALA A 71 -28.06 5.52 -0.78
C ALA A 71 -29.37 4.82 -0.37
N GLY A 72 -30.43 5.62 -0.11
CA GLY A 72 -31.80 5.24 -0.48
C GLY A 72 -32.81 4.98 0.64
N ASP A 73 -33.26 6.05 1.29
CA ASP A 73 -34.66 6.20 1.72
C ASP A 73 -35.58 6.19 0.49
N SER A 74 -36.65 5.39 0.49
CA SER A 74 -38.01 5.75 0.01
C SER A 74 -38.90 4.54 -0.28
N GLN A 75 -40.02 4.49 0.45
CA GLN A 75 -41.34 3.83 0.20
C GLN A 75 -41.52 2.33 0.38
#